data_AF-A0A2T0RLH8-F1
#
_entry.id   AF-A0A2T0RLH8-F1
#
_cell.length_a   1.000
_cell.length_b   1.000
_cell.length_c   1.000
_cell.angle_alpha   90.00
_cell.angle_beta   90.00
_cell.angle_gamma   90.00
#
_symmetry.space_group_name_H-M   'P 1'
#
loop_
_entity.id
_entity.type
_entity.pdbx_description
1 polymer ?
#
loop_
_entity_poly.entity_id
_entity_poly.type
_entity_poly.pdbx_seq_one_letter_code
_entity_poly.pdbx_strand_id
1 'polypeptide(L)'
;MTAVVTDEGFRVHPAKTRIRGRGDRQQLAGLVVNEHPAVAREDYDRLRAVLHDAARHGTEAANREHADFAAYLRGRVAWVSHRHPGRAAKLHALLTAALAAAPPR
;
A
#
# COMPACT_ATOMS: atom_id res chain seq x y z
N MET A 1 9.04 23.70 21.64
CA MET A 1 9.38 22.78 20.53
C MET A 1 9.16 23.39 19.14
N THR A 2 8.83 24.68 19.01
CA THR A 2 8.60 25.36 17.71
C THR A 2 9.66 26.40 17.34
N ALA A 3 10.60 26.70 18.24
CA ALA A 3 11.57 27.79 18.07
C ALA A 3 12.41 27.65 16.78
N VAL A 4 12.92 26.46 16.49
CA VAL A 4 13.68 26.18 15.26
C VAL A 4 12.82 26.38 13.99
N VAL A 5 11.55 25.99 14.03
CA VAL A 5 10.65 26.10 12.87
C VAL A 5 10.35 27.57 12.54
N THR A 6 10.18 28.39 13.59
CA THR A 6 9.94 29.83 13.44
C THR A 6 11.18 30.59 13.01
N ASP A 7 12.37 30.19 13.47
CA ASP A 7 13.65 30.82 13.13
C ASP A 7 14.00 30.61 11.65
N GLU A 8 13.63 29.45 11.10
CA GLU A 8 13.74 29.11 9.68
C GLU A 8 12.59 29.71 8.82
N GLY A 9 11.71 30.53 9.40
CA GLY A 9 10.62 31.21 8.68
C GLY A 9 9.40 30.34 8.34
N PHE A 10 9.34 29.10 8.83
CA PHE A 10 8.21 28.20 8.60
C PHE A 10 7.10 28.39 9.65
N ARG A 11 5.84 28.13 9.25
CA ARG A 11 4.69 28.10 10.17
C ARG A 11 4.18 26.67 10.34
N VAL A 12 4.04 26.25 11.61
CA VAL A 12 3.45 24.97 11.97
C VAL A 12 1.94 25.03 11.81
N HIS A 13 1.34 24.01 11.18
CA HIS A 13 -0.12 23.88 11.09
C HIS A 13 -0.66 23.20 12.35
N PRO A 14 -1.38 23.91 13.25
CA PRO A 14 -1.75 23.37 14.56
C PRO A 14 -2.70 22.16 14.47
N ALA A 15 -3.64 22.15 13.50
CA ALA A 15 -4.53 21.00 13.32
C ALA A 15 -3.82 19.71 12.86
N LYS A 16 -2.62 19.83 12.26
CA LYS A 16 -1.83 18.69 11.77
C LYS A 16 -0.71 18.29 12.74
N THR A 17 -0.59 19.00 13.87
CA THR A 17 0.51 18.83 14.83
C THR A 17 -0.03 18.25 16.12
N ARG A 18 0.21 16.97 16.37
CA ARG A 18 -0.18 16.28 17.61
C ARG A 18 0.91 15.32 18.06
N ILE A 19 1.11 15.22 19.36
CA ILE A 19 1.94 14.18 19.98
C ILE A 19 1.10 12.89 20.00
N ARG A 20 1.59 11.84 19.35
CA ARG A 20 0.98 10.50 19.33
C ARG A 20 1.79 9.59 20.25
N GLY A 21 1.13 8.87 21.16
CA GLY A 21 1.80 7.86 21.99
C GLY A 21 2.16 6.61 21.18
N ARG A 22 2.92 5.68 21.77
CA ARG A 22 3.20 4.36 21.14
C ARG A 22 1.95 3.52 20.89
N GLY A 23 0.89 3.72 21.68
CA GLY A 23 -0.38 3.00 21.55
C GLY A 23 -1.26 3.46 20.39
N ASP A 24 -1.00 4.66 19.84
CA ASP A 24 -1.77 5.21 18.72
C ASP A 24 -1.17 4.76 17.38
N ARG A 25 -1.99 4.52 16.35
CA ARG A 25 -1.51 4.25 14.99
C ARG A 25 -0.87 5.52 14.39
N GLN A 26 0.45 5.54 14.29
CA GLN A 26 1.23 6.59 13.63
C GLN A 26 1.41 6.25 12.15
N GLN A 27 1.11 7.20 11.27
CA GLN A 27 1.23 7.02 9.81
C GLN A 27 2.16 8.08 9.22
N LEU A 28 3.07 7.66 8.36
CA LEU A 28 3.97 8.52 7.60
C LEU A 28 4.02 8.00 6.16
N ALA A 29 3.73 8.86 5.18
CA ALA A 29 3.76 8.51 3.74
C ALA A 29 3.00 7.20 3.40
N GLY A 30 1.83 6.97 4.03
CA GLY A 30 1.02 5.76 3.82
C GLY A 30 1.52 4.50 4.54
N LEU A 31 2.60 4.60 5.33
CA LEU A 31 3.14 3.52 6.14
C LEU A 31 2.78 3.73 7.61
N VAL A 32 2.43 2.66 8.31
CA VAL A 32 2.34 2.65 9.77
C VAL A 32 3.75 2.58 10.33
N VAL A 33 4.11 3.46 11.27
CA VAL A 33 5.51 3.60 11.75
C VAL A 33 5.70 3.37 13.25
N ASN A 34 4.69 2.82 13.94
CA ASN A 34 4.71 2.63 15.41
C ASN A 34 5.95 1.90 15.94
N GLU A 35 6.51 1.00 15.15
CA GLU A 35 7.71 0.24 15.49
C GLU A 35 8.65 0.19 14.29
N HIS A 36 8.12 -0.20 13.13
CA HIS A 36 8.81 -0.14 11.84
C HIS A 36 7.85 0.33 10.75
N PRO A 37 8.34 0.99 9.68
CA PRO A 37 7.52 1.33 8.52
C PRO A 37 6.91 0.07 7.90
N ALA A 38 5.61 -0.09 8.06
CA ALA A 38 4.84 -1.25 7.62
C ALA A 38 3.62 -0.79 6.82
N VAL A 39 3.27 -1.54 5.78
CA VAL A 39 2.01 -1.30 5.07
C VAL A 39 0.83 -1.62 5.97
N ALA A 40 -0.18 -0.75 5.96
CA ALA A 40 -1.40 -0.96 6.71
C ALA A 40 -2.05 -2.31 6.32
N ARG A 41 -2.57 -3.03 7.31
CA ARG A 41 -3.24 -4.32 7.08
C ARG A 41 -4.38 -4.21 6.05
N GLU A 42 -5.15 -3.12 6.12
CA GLU A 42 -6.25 -2.83 5.19
C GLU A 42 -5.78 -2.74 3.73
N ASP A 43 -4.60 -2.16 3.48
CA ASP A 43 -4.05 -2.04 2.14
C ASP A 43 -3.54 -3.38 1.62
N TYR A 44 -2.95 -4.19 2.48
CA TYR A 44 -2.55 -5.56 2.16
C TYR A 44 -3.77 -6.43 1.83
N ASP A 45 -4.80 -6.41 2.68
CA ASP A 45 -6.00 -7.23 2.51
C ASP A 45 -6.77 -6.81 1.24
N ARG A 46 -6.84 -5.51 0.95
CA ARG A 46 -7.42 -4.98 -0.30
C ARG A 46 -6.64 -5.45 -1.53
N LEU A 47 -5.32 -5.33 -1.52
CA LEU A 47 -4.49 -5.78 -2.63
C LEU A 47 -4.64 -7.29 -2.86
N ARG A 48 -4.64 -8.08 -1.78
CA ARG A 48 -4.85 -9.53 -1.84
C ARG A 48 -6.21 -9.87 -2.45
N ALA A 49 -7.27 -9.16 -2.07
CA ALA A 49 -8.61 -9.37 -2.63
C ALA A 49 -8.65 -9.08 -4.14
N VAL A 50 -8.07 -7.96 -4.58
CA VAL A 50 -8.00 -7.60 -6.00
C VAL A 50 -7.22 -8.65 -6.80
N LEU A 51 -6.08 -9.12 -6.30
CA LEU A 51 -5.29 -10.15 -6.98
C LEU A 51 -6.01 -11.50 -7.06
N HIS A 52 -6.74 -11.86 -6.00
CA HIS A 52 -7.54 -13.09 -5.99
C HIS A 52 -8.71 -13.00 -6.99
N ASP A 53 -9.38 -11.86 -7.05
CA ASP A 53 -10.45 -11.61 -8.01
C ASP A 53 -9.93 -11.67 -9.45
N ALA A 54 -8.80 -11.01 -9.73
CA ALA A 54 -8.15 -11.04 -11.04
C ALA A 54 -7.66 -12.46 -11.42
N ALA A 55 -7.15 -13.25 -10.47
CA ALA A 55 -6.77 -14.63 -10.72
C ALA A 55 -7.96 -15.56 -11.02
N ARG A 56 -9.16 -15.22 -10.56
CA ARG A 56 -10.37 -16.04 -10.74
C ARG A 56 -11.18 -15.63 -11.96
N HIS A 57 -11.28 -14.34 -12.23
CA HIS A 57 -12.18 -13.79 -13.26
C HIS A 57 -11.42 -13.14 -14.43
N GLY A 58 -10.08 -13.15 -14.40
CA GLY A 58 -9.23 -12.47 -15.37
C GLY A 58 -8.98 -11.01 -15.00
N THR A 59 -7.89 -10.45 -15.53
CA THR A 59 -7.46 -9.08 -15.22
C THR A 59 -8.41 -8.01 -15.72
N GLU A 60 -9.14 -8.25 -16.81
CA GLU A 60 -10.08 -7.27 -17.38
C GLU A 60 -11.33 -7.10 -16.49
N ALA A 61 -11.90 -8.19 -16.00
CA ALA A 61 -13.07 -8.15 -15.12
C ALA A 61 -12.77 -7.48 -13.77
N ALA A 62 -11.53 -7.60 -13.28
CA ALA A 62 -11.08 -6.96 -12.05
C ALA A 62 -10.60 -5.51 -12.24
N ASN A 63 -10.35 -5.08 -13.48
CA ASN A 63 -9.89 -3.74 -13.80
C ASN A 63 -11.06 -2.75 -13.81
N ARG A 64 -10.97 -1.70 -12.99
CA ARG A 64 -12.03 -0.68 -12.89
C ARG A 64 -11.71 0.58 -13.69
N GLU A 65 -10.45 0.99 -13.74
CA GLU A 65 -10.07 2.34 -14.24
C GLU A 65 -8.65 2.41 -14.82
N HIS A 66 -7.87 1.32 -14.88
CA HIS A 66 -6.45 1.39 -15.21
C HIS A 66 -6.17 1.01 -16.66
N ALA A 67 -5.49 1.88 -17.41
CA ALA A 67 -5.08 1.59 -18.79
C ALA A 67 -4.11 0.39 -18.89
N ASP A 68 -3.17 0.25 -17.93
CA ASP A 68 -2.32 -0.93 -17.77
C ASP A 68 -2.48 -1.49 -16.35
N PHE A 69 -3.49 -2.35 -16.19
CA PHE A 69 -3.79 -2.96 -14.91
C PHE A 69 -2.67 -3.92 -14.44
N ALA A 70 -1.96 -4.56 -15.37
CA ALA A 70 -0.86 -5.45 -15.05
C ALA A 70 0.32 -4.67 -14.44
N ALA A 71 0.70 -3.52 -15.01
CA ALA A 71 1.73 -2.64 -14.45
C ALA A 71 1.31 -2.09 -13.08
N TYR A 72 0.04 -1.70 -12.92
CA TYR A 72 -0.51 -1.27 -11.63
C TYR A 72 -0.35 -2.36 -10.55
N LEU A 73 -0.76 -3.60 -10.84
CA LEU A 73 -0.65 -4.71 -9.89
C LEU A 73 0.81 -5.03 -9.54
N ARG A 74 1.72 -5.05 -10.53
CA ARG A 74 3.16 -5.24 -10.28
C ARG A 74 3.72 -4.18 -9.34
N GLY A 75 3.42 -2.91 -9.58
CA GLY A 75 3.88 -1.80 -8.75
C GLY A 75 3.34 -1.88 -7.31
N ARG A 76 2.06 -2.20 -7.14
CA ARG A 76 1.45 -2.37 -5.82
C ARG A 76 2.06 -3.54 -5.06
N VAL A 77 2.27 -4.69 -5.70
CA VAL A 77 2.91 -5.85 -5.07
C VAL A 77 4.36 -5.54 -4.67
N ALA A 78 5.13 -4.88 -5.53
CA ALA A 78 6.50 -4.47 -5.20
C ALA A 78 6.56 -3.53 -3.98
N TRP A 79 5.67 -2.53 -3.93
CA TRP A 79 5.59 -1.58 -2.82
C TRP A 79 5.23 -2.28 -1.49
N VAL A 80 4.25 -3.19 -1.49
CA VAL A 80 3.85 -3.92 -0.27
C VAL A 80 4.89 -4.96 0.16
N SER A 81 5.60 -5.54 -0.79
CA SER A 81 6.56 -6.63 -0.54
C SER A 81 7.89 -6.15 0.02
N HIS A 82 8.25 -4.87 -0.17
CA HIS A 82 9.56 -4.32 0.17
C HIS A 82 9.98 -4.50 1.65
N ARG A 83 9.04 -4.69 2.59
CA ARG A 83 9.34 -4.81 4.03
C ARG A 83 8.78 -6.06 4.72
N HIS A 84 8.12 -6.98 4.02
CA HIS A 84 7.49 -8.17 4.62
C HIS A 84 7.67 -9.44 3.77
N PRO A 85 8.76 -10.20 3.96
CA PRO A 85 9.10 -11.34 3.11
C PRO A 85 8.03 -12.44 3.10
N GLY A 86 7.39 -12.74 4.24
CA GLY A 86 6.32 -13.74 4.30
C GLY A 86 5.02 -13.32 3.58
N ARG A 87 4.69 -12.02 3.59
CA ARG A 87 3.54 -11.47 2.86
C ARG A 87 3.83 -11.35 1.37
N ALA A 88 5.07 -11.05 1.02
CA ALA A 88 5.53 -10.91 -0.35
C ALA A 88 5.31 -12.19 -1.16
N ALA A 89 5.73 -13.35 -0.65
CA ALA A 89 5.61 -14.62 -1.37
C ALA A 89 4.16 -14.91 -1.82
N LYS A 90 3.20 -14.66 -0.93
CA LYS A 90 1.77 -14.86 -1.23
C LYS A 90 1.25 -13.90 -2.29
N LEU A 91 1.62 -12.62 -2.21
CA LEU A 91 1.19 -11.62 -3.20
C LEU A 91 1.82 -11.88 -4.56
N HIS A 92 3.09 -12.30 -4.61
CA HIS A 92 3.75 -12.67 -5.85
C HIS A 92 3.10 -13.90 -6.51
N ALA A 93 2.76 -14.94 -5.73
CA ALA A 93 2.06 -16.10 -6.26
C ALA A 93 0.69 -15.72 -6.86
N LEU A 94 -0.09 -14.88 -6.17
CA LEU A 94 -1.38 -14.40 -6.68
C LEU A 94 -1.22 -13.51 -7.91
N LEU A 95 -0.17 -12.68 -7.97
CA LEU A 95 0.14 -11.86 -9.14
C LEU A 95 0.46 -12.73 -10.35
N THR A 96 1.28 -13.77 -10.19
CA THR A 96 1.57 -14.71 -11.28
C THR A 96 0.30 -15.39 -11.79
N ALA A 97 -0.57 -15.85 -10.87
CA ALA A 97 -1.84 -16.46 -11.25
C ALA A 97 -2.76 -15.46 -11.97
N ALA A 98 -2.86 -14.22 -11.49
CA ALA A 98 -3.64 -13.16 -12.12
C ALA A 98 -3.16 -12.83 -13.53
N LEU A 99 -1.85 -12.73 -13.75
CA LEU A 99 -1.28 -12.44 -15.06
C LEU A 99 -1.36 -13.63 -16.04
N ALA A 100 -1.45 -14.86 -15.53
CA ALA A 100 -1.63 -16.06 -16.32
C ALA A 100 -3.11 -16.33 -16.68
N ALA A 101 -4.04 -15.78 -15.92
CA ALA A 101 -5.46 -15.81 -16.23
C ALA A 101 -5.72 -14.91 -17.45
N ALA A 102 -5.62 -15.50 -18.65
CA ALA A 102 -5.94 -14.84 -19.92
C ALA A 102 -7.36 -14.24 -19.87
N PRO A 103 -7.61 -13.11 -20.56
CA PRO A 103 -8.95 -12.55 -20.64
C PRO A 103 -9.91 -13.58 -21.23
N PRO A 104 -11.14 -13.72 -20.69
CA PRO A 104 -12.15 -14.55 -21.33
C PRO A 104 -12.38 -14.03 -22.76
N ARG A 105 -12.26 -14.93 -23.75
CA ARG A 105 -12.52 -14.64 -25.17
C ARG A 105 -13.97 -14.24 -25.42
#